data_AF-A0A2V7X8K4-F1
#
_entry.id   AF-A0A2V7X8K4-F1
#
_cell.length_a   1.000
_cell.length_b   1.000
_cell.length_c   1.000
_cell.angle_alpha   90.00
_cell.angle_beta   90.00
_cell.angle_gamma   90.00
#
_symmetry.space_group_name_H-M   'P 1'
#
loop_
_entity.id
_entity.type
_entity.pdbx_description
1 polymer ?
#
loop_
_entity_poly.entity_id
_entity_poly.type
_entity_poly.pdbx_seq_one_letter_code
_entity_poly.pdbx_strand_id
1 'polypeptide(L)'
;LFVGGGGDRIAELAKTETNPQLRRTAVRTLGLLGRESTGATLVSFYQSDRDPEVRREALRGLFIQGNAHALVQLARAEKDPEMRREIVNQLSLLGGNKEAMEYLMEILNK
;
A
#
# COMPACT_ATOMS: atom_id res chain seq x y z
N LEU A 1 1.71 20.30 19.23
CA LEU A 1 1.75 18.91 19.73
C LEU A 1 1.85 17.98 18.51
N PHE A 2 3.07 17.56 18.16
CA PHE A 2 3.36 16.70 17.00
C PHE A 2 3.06 15.23 17.36
N VAL A 3 1.98 14.67 16.82
CA VAL A 3 1.66 13.23 16.90
C VAL A 3 2.41 12.42 15.82
N GLY A 4 3.30 13.05 15.03
CA GLY A 4 3.96 12.42 13.87
C GLY A 4 5.07 11.40 14.17
N GLY A 5 5.74 11.47 15.32
CA GLY A 5 7.01 10.75 15.52
C GLY A 5 6.92 9.23 15.74
N GLY A 6 5.72 8.65 15.83
CA GLY A 6 5.53 7.20 16.01
C GLY A 6 5.61 6.42 14.71
N GLY A 7 4.95 6.91 13.66
CA GLY A 7 4.97 6.30 12.34
C GLY A 7 6.36 6.33 11.71
N ASP A 8 7.07 7.46 11.84
CA ASP A 8 8.41 7.64 11.27
C ASP A 8 9.42 6.65 11.88
N ARG A 9 9.39 6.46 13.20
CA ARG A 9 10.27 5.48 13.88
C ARG A 9 9.98 4.05 13.45
N ILE A 10 8.71 3.67 13.30
CA ILE A 10 8.32 2.34 12.82
C ILE A 10 8.77 2.14 11.37
N ALA A 11 8.66 3.19 10.54
CA ALA A 11 9.12 3.15 9.15
C ALA A 11 10.63 2.97 9.04
N GLU A 12 11.42 3.68 9.84
CA GLU A 12 12.88 3.53 9.86
C GLU A 12 13.29 2.12 10.29
N LEU A 13 12.71 1.61 11.39
CA LEU A 13 12.97 0.25 11.87
C LEU A 13 12.65 -0.79 10.81
N ALA A 14 11.49 -0.69 10.16
CA ALA A 14 11.06 -1.63 9.14
C ALA A 14 11.98 -1.67 7.92
N LYS A 15 12.65 -0.56 7.57
CA LYS A 15 13.62 -0.50 6.46
C LYS A 15 14.93 -1.22 6.78
N THR A 16 15.37 -1.18 8.03
CA THR A 16 16.63 -1.80 8.47
C THR A 16 16.46 -3.23 8.98
N GLU A 17 15.22 -3.65 9.26
CA GLU A 17 14.93 -4.95 9.84
C GLU A 17 15.15 -6.09 8.84
N THR A 18 15.88 -7.12 9.26
CA THR A 18 16.21 -8.28 8.42
C THR A 18 15.19 -9.40 8.55
N ASN A 19 14.52 -9.50 9.69
CA ASN A 19 13.47 -10.47 9.96
C ASN A 19 12.17 -10.11 9.21
N PRO A 20 11.73 -10.94 8.24
CA PRO A 20 10.54 -10.63 7.46
C PRO A 20 9.25 -10.57 8.28
N GLN A 21 9.11 -11.39 9.33
CA GLN A 21 7.94 -11.35 10.22
C GLN A 21 7.83 -10.02 10.96
N LEU A 22 8.96 -9.45 11.38
CA LEU A 22 8.99 -8.15 12.06
C LEU A 22 8.71 -7.01 11.06
N ARG A 23 9.29 -7.06 9.85
CA ARG A 23 8.95 -6.10 8.78
C ARG A 23 7.46 -6.11 8.46
N ARG A 24 6.85 -7.29 8.28
CA ARG A 24 5.40 -7.42 8.02
C ARG A 24 4.58 -6.80 9.14
N THR A 25 4.93 -7.06 10.39
CA THR A 25 4.24 -6.47 11.55
C THR A 25 4.32 -4.94 11.51
N ALA A 26 5.51 -4.40 11.26
CA ALA A 26 5.72 -2.96 11.19
C ALA A 26 4.94 -2.32 10.03
N VAL A 27 4.98 -2.90 8.83
CA VAL A 27 4.21 -2.43 7.67
C VAL A 27 2.71 -2.48 7.93
N ARG A 28 2.22 -3.55 8.56
CA ARG A 28 0.82 -3.64 8.99
C ARG A 28 0.45 -2.53 9.98
N THR A 29 1.31 -2.23 10.95
CA THR A 29 1.09 -1.13 11.89
C THR A 29 1.04 0.22 11.18
N LEU A 30 1.94 0.48 10.23
CA LEU A 30 1.91 1.68 9.40
C LEU A 30 0.59 1.79 8.61
N GLY A 31 0.07 0.68 8.10
CA GLY A 31 -1.22 0.60 7.41
C GLY A 31 -2.42 1.06 8.24
N LEU A 32 -2.35 0.94 9.57
CA LEU A 32 -3.40 1.40 10.48
C LEU A 32 -3.30 2.89 10.82
N LEU A 33 -2.18 3.54 10.44
CA LEU A 33 -1.99 4.98 10.62
C LEU A 33 -2.57 5.74 9.43
N GLY A 34 -2.77 7.04 9.59
CA GLY A 34 -3.37 7.89 8.56
C GLY A 34 -2.53 7.96 7.28
N ARG A 35 -3.21 8.04 6.12
CA ARG A 35 -2.58 8.10 4.78
C ARG A 35 -1.57 9.23 4.64
N GLU A 36 -1.86 10.40 5.23
CA GLU A 36 -0.99 11.59 5.15
C GLU A 36 0.34 11.36 5.88
N SER A 37 0.34 10.48 6.89
CA SER A 37 1.53 10.20 7.69
C SER A 37 2.36 9.04 7.14
N THR A 38 1.72 8.02 6.55
CA THR A 38 2.41 6.76 6.24
C THR A 38 2.16 6.20 4.84
N GLY A 39 1.28 6.81 4.05
CA GLY A 39 0.95 6.32 2.71
C GLY A 39 2.16 6.24 1.78
N ALA A 40 3.00 7.28 1.77
CA ALA A 40 4.24 7.29 0.98
C ALA A 40 5.22 6.16 1.41
N THR A 41 5.29 5.89 2.71
CA THR A 41 6.11 4.81 3.26
C THR A 41 5.61 3.44 2.81
N LEU A 42 4.30 3.22 2.82
CA LEU A 42 3.71 1.96 2.34
C LEU A 42 3.96 1.75 0.84
N VAL A 43 3.86 2.82 0.03
CA VAL A 43 4.25 2.77 -1.39
C VAL A 43 5.71 2.35 -1.55
N SER A 44 6.61 2.92 -0.75
CA SER A 44 8.02 2.53 -0.76
C SER A 44 8.22 1.06 -0.43
N PHE A 45 7.57 0.53 0.62
CA PHE A 45 7.68 -0.90 0.97
C PHE A 45 7.19 -1.82 -0.14
N TYR A 46 6.08 -1.47 -0.79
CA TYR A 46 5.57 -2.23 -1.92
C TYR A 46 6.56 -2.30 -3.09
N GLN A 47 7.27 -1.20 -3.36
CA GLN A 47 8.19 -1.08 -4.49
C GLN A 47 9.56 -1.71 -4.22
N SER A 48 10.06 -1.67 -2.99
CA SER A 48 11.44 -2.04 -2.68
C SER A 48 11.62 -3.37 -1.93
N ASP A 49 10.60 -3.84 -1.18
CA ASP A 49 10.75 -5.07 -0.40
C ASP A 49 10.76 -6.30 -1.32
N ARG A 50 11.61 -7.28 -0.99
CA ARG A 50 11.78 -8.52 -1.76
C ARG A 50 10.82 -9.61 -1.31
N ASP A 51 10.24 -9.49 -0.11
CA ASP A 51 9.26 -10.42 0.42
C ASP A 51 7.86 -10.08 -0.13
N PRO A 52 7.24 -10.95 -0.94
CA PRO A 52 5.89 -10.74 -1.45
C PRO A 52 4.85 -10.51 -0.35
N GLU A 53 5.01 -11.11 0.84
CA GLU A 53 4.09 -10.93 1.95
C GLU A 53 4.19 -9.51 2.54
N VAL A 54 5.40 -8.93 2.61
CA VAL A 54 5.56 -7.52 3.03
C VAL A 54 4.89 -6.59 2.01
N ARG A 55 5.06 -6.86 0.72
CA ARG A 55 4.41 -6.10 -0.35
C ARG A 55 2.89 -6.17 -0.25
N ARG A 56 2.32 -7.36 0.05
CA ARG A 56 0.87 -7.53 0.25
C ARG A 56 0.37 -6.78 1.48
N GLU A 57 1.10 -6.80 2.60
CA GLU A 57 0.74 -6.00 3.78
C GLU A 57 0.77 -4.49 3.47
N ALA A 58 1.71 -4.03 2.64
CA ALA A 58 1.74 -2.64 2.20
C ALA A 58 0.51 -2.26 1.38
N LEU A 59 0.09 -3.12 0.42
CA LEU A 59 -1.15 -2.94 -0.33
C LEU A 59 -2.37 -2.90 0.58
N ARG A 60 -2.47 -3.85 1.53
CA ARG A 60 -3.56 -3.89 2.52
C ARG A 60 -3.60 -2.62 3.36
N GLY A 61 -2.45 -2.09 3.76
CA GLY A 61 -2.35 -0.81 4.46
C GLY A 61 -2.89 0.36 3.64
N LEU A 62 -2.48 0.46 2.36
CA LEU A 62 -2.98 1.50 1.45
C LEU A 62 -4.49 1.39 1.21
N PHE A 63 -5.02 0.16 1.15
CA PHE A 63 -6.45 -0.10 1.08
C PHE A 63 -7.20 0.36 2.34
N ILE A 64 -6.72 0.00 3.53
CA ILE A 64 -7.29 0.44 4.82
C ILE A 64 -7.30 1.96 4.92
N GLN A 65 -6.26 2.61 4.41
CA GLN A 65 -6.15 4.06 4.35
C GLN A 65 -7.08 4.74 3.33
N GLY A 66 -7.79 3.97 2.50
CA GLY A 66 -8.57 4.48 1.38
C GLY A 66 -7.72 5.22 0.35
N ASN A 67 -6.42 4.88 0.25
CA ASN A 67 -5.47 5.57 -0.63
C ASN A 67 -5.57 5.05 -2.07
N ALA A 68 -6.72 5.28 -2.69
CA ALA A 68 -7.01 4.87 -4.06
C ALA A 68 -5.97 5.40 -5.07
N HIS A 69 -5.51 6.64 -4.88
CA HIS A 69 -4.49 7.26 -5.74
C HIS A 69 -3.21 6.43 -5.80
N ALA A 70 -2.66 6.05 -4.63
CA ALA A 70 -1.48 5.21 -4.57
C ALA A 70 -1.73 3.84 -5.19
N LEU A 71 -2.86 3.20 -4.90
CA LEU A 71 -3.21 1.91 -5.47
C LEU A 71 -3.34 1.96 -7.00
N VAL A 72 -3.94 3.00 -7.57
CA VAL A 72 -4.02 3.18 -9.04
C VAL A 72 -2.63 3.32 -9.65
N GLN A 73 -1.76 4.13 -9.06
CA GLN A 73 -0.38 4.27 -9.55
C GLN A 73 0.38 2.94 -9.51
N LEU A 74 0.25 2.18 -8.41
CA LEU A 74 0.87 0.87 -8.28
C LEU A 74 0.30 -0.13 -9.30
N ALA A 75 -1.02 -0.14 -9.53
CA ALA A 75 -1.65 -1.04 -10.49
C ALA A 75 -1.16 -0.80 -11.93
N ARG A 76 -0.92 0.48 -12.29
CA ARG A 76 -0.38 0.86 -13.61
C ARG A 76 1.08 0.43 -13.79
N ALA A 77 1.87 0.40 -12.72
CA ALA A 77 3.28 0.06 -12.76
C ALA A 77 3.56 -1.44 -12.55
N GLU A 78 2.63 -2.19 -11.95
CA GLU A 78 2.83 -3.59 -11.59
C GLU A 78 2.83 -4.53 -12.81
N LYS A 79 3.93 -5.27 -12.91
CA LYS A 79 4.22 -6.22 -13.98
C LYS A 79 3.76 -7.63 -13.62
N ASP A 80 3.79 -7.98 -12.33
CA ASP A 80 3.32 -9.27 -11.85
C ASP A 80 1.78 -9.35 -11.95
N PRO A 81 1.22 -10.28 -12.74
CA PRO A 81 -0.22 -10.35 -12.95
C PRO A 81 -1.02 -10.66 -11.68
N GLU A 82 -0.46 -11.43 -10.75
CA GLU A 82 -1.14 -11.82 -9.51
C GLU A 82 -1.23 -10.63 -8.56
N MET A 83 -0.12 -9.91 -8.36
CA MET A 83 -0.09 -8.67 -7.57
C MET A 83 -0.95 -7.59 -8.21
N ARG A 84 -0.94 -7.43 -9.54
CA ARG A 84 -1.82 -6.48 -10.23
C ARG A 84 -3.29 -6.81 -10.00
N ARG A 85 -3.67 -8.10 -10.03
CA ARG A 85 -5.04 -8.54 -9.72
C ARG A 85 -5.43 -8.21 -8.29
N GLU A 86 -4.52 -8.39 -7.33
CA GLU A 86 -4.77 -8.03 -5.93
C GLU A 86 -5.04 -6.53 -5.76
N ILE A 87 -4.27 -5.67 -6.43
CA ILE A 87 -4.50 -4.21 -6.40
C ILE A 87 -5.85 -3.85 -7.04
N VAL A 88 -6.18 -4.43 -8.19
CA VAL A 88 -7.46 -4.20 -8.88
C VAL A 88 -8.64 -4.63 -8.00
N ASN A 89 -8.53 -5.78 -7.32
CA ASN A 89 -9.55 -6.23 -6.38
C ASN A 89 -9.74 -5.23 -5.23
N GLN A 90 -8.64 -4.73 -4.64
CA GLN A 90 -8.73 -3.71 -3.59
C GLN A 90 -9.37 -2.42 -4.09
N LEU A 91 -9.01 -1.95 -5.29
CA LEU A 91 -9.62 -0.77 -5.91
C LEU A 91 -11.13 -0.95 -6.14
N SER A 92 -11.56 -2.15 -6.53
CA SER A 92 -12.99 -2.47 -6.70
C SER A 92 -13.78 -2.41 -5.37
N LEU A 93 -13.11 -2.74 -4.27
CA LEU A 93 -13.69 -2.69 -2.92
C LEU A 93 -13.72 -1.28 -2.34
N LEU A 94 -12.92 -0.33 -2.85
CA LEU A 94 -12.95 1.09 -2.47
C LEU A 94 -14.13 1.85 -3.09
N GLY A 95 -15.26 1.18 -3.31
CA GLY A 95 -16.44 1.70 -3.99
C GLY A 95 -16.79 3.14 -3.58
N GLY A 96 -17.14 3.98 -4.57
CA GLY A 96 -17.41 5.40 -4.37
C GLY A 96 -16.17 6.30 -4.45
N ASN A 97 -14.95 5.74 -4.52
CA ASN A 97 -13.78 6.53 -4.88
C ASN A 97 -13.74 6.76 -6.40
N LYS A 98 -13.87 8.03 -6.82
CA LYS A 98 -13.91 8.43 -8.24
C LYS A 98 -12.70 7.93 -9.03
N GLU A 99 -11.50 8.08 -8.50
CA GLU A 99 -10.27 7.72 -9.20
C GLU A 99 -10.14 6.18 -9.37
N ALA A 100 -10.50 5.42 -8.33
CA ALA A 100 -10.58 3.97 -8.44
C ALA A 100 -11.59 3.55 -9.53
N MET A 101 -12.77 4.17 -9.57
CA MET A 101 -13.80 3.88 -10.57
C MET A 101 -13.34 4.22 -11.99
N GLU A 102 -12.71 5.37 -12.19
CA GLU A 102 -12.16 5.76 -13.50
C GLU A 102 -11.12 4.77 -14.00
N TYR A 103 -10.20 4.35 -13.14
CA TYR A 103 -9.21 3.33 -13.48
C TYR A 103 -9.84 1.97 -13.82
N LEU A 104 -10.84 1.53 -13.05
CA LEU A 104 -11.54 0.27 -13.32
C LEU A 104 -12.29 0.31 -14.66
N MET A 105 -12.94 1.42 -14.99
CA MET A 105 -13.60 1.60 -16.30
C MET A 105 -12.58 1.61 -17.45
N GLU A 106 -11.40 2.23 -17.25
CA GLU A 106 -10.34 2.24 -18.26
C GLU A 106 -9.87 0.82 -18.60
N ILE A 107 -9.67 -0.05 -17.61
CA ILE A 107 -9.17 -1.41 -17.84
C ILE A 107 -10.23 -2.37 -18.38
N LEU A 108 -11.53 -2.09 -18.17
CA LEU A 108 -12.64 -2.87 -18.74
C LEU A 108 -12.90 -2.55 -20.21
N ASN A 109 -12.54 -1.34 -20.65
CA ASN A 109 -12.72 -0.88 -22.04
C ASN A 109 -11.51 -1.19 -22.94
N LYS A 110 -10.52 -1.92 -22.44
CA LYS A 110 -9.35 -2.40 -23.19
C LYS A 110 -9.52 -3.87 -23.54
#